data_AF-A0A7V2UXM7-F1
#
_entry.id   AF-A0A7V2UXM7-F1
#
_cell.length_a   1.000
_cell.length_b   1.000
_cell.length_c   1.000
_cell.angle_alpha   90.00
_cell.angle_beta   90.00
_cell.angle_gamma   90.00
#
_symmetry.space_group_name_H-M   'P 1'
#
loop_
_entity.id
_entity.type
_entity.pdbx_description
1 polymer ?
#
loop_
_entity_poly.entity_id
_entity_poly.type
_entity_poly.pdbx_seq_one_letter_code
_entity_poly.pdbx_strand_id
1 'polypeptide(L)'
;MSNRRLGLAPAAWVALLLLPAPVRSDVLVLNDDRRVGGEMLDMGDAYQVATAAGVVTVRKSDISRIIRDPAELAVEGDLCRQLAQGMYDTGVAAEDPGQKTRDIGSALELFLKALSIYRDARRFFPGSEHAGLDAKVAETEKQVRACREKLPQDKAAEAPPEPAPAPSPAPPPVPPPAPPKPPDPPPVVAKPDPPPAPIPPRDVPPPAPAPRAPPVFPEPNLSTSAGRLMADIRKKSREEKADEVFSMCNRLLRTFPDAPEAAEAQWLVGTLPHPDGRLVCGFDQPDDLKAWRLHGIAKSRLVFSLTRDDREIKEGWASCHLTFPPDPPDSTAAILLDLPGFDGAAFKGLSVWLFQPSPSPGELEIAFVRPGAKELAWVRKPGSARPLDQCLYARIPLKFTGWRKVTLPAADFKPRGGPIDWKDAGTLVLYDARRDGVGVVIDGLRFQD
;
A
#
# COMPACT_ATOMS: atom_id res chain seq x y z
N MET A 1 -17.07 -76.35 46.35
CA MET A 1 -16.03 -75.46 46.89
C MET A 1 -14.74 -75.69 46.13
N SER A 2 -13.95 -74.62 45.93
CA SER A 2 -12.61 -74.54 45.35
C SER A 2 -12.44 -74.30 43.83
N ASN A 3 -12.08 -73.03 43.59
CA ASN A 3 -10.95 -72.53 42.79
C ASN A 3 -10.96 -72.67 41.25
N ARG A 4 -11.26 -71.55 40.58
CA ARG A 4 -10.66 -71.20 39.29
C ARG A 4 -9.99 -69.83 39.37
N ARG A 5 -8.65 -69.84 39.32
CA ARG A 5 -7.80 -68.66 39.13
C ARG A 5 -7.94 -68.21 37.66
N LEU A 6 -8.42 -66.98 37.42
CA LEU A 6 -8.28 -66.33 36.12
C LEU A 6 -6.88 -65.73 36.01
N GLY A 7 -6.13 -66.17 35.01
CA GLY A 7 -4.87 -65.57 34.61
C GLY A 7 -5.10 -64.27 33.84
N LEU A 8 -4.48 -63.18 34.31
CA LEU A 8 -4.32 -61.95 33.56
C LEU A 8 -3.10 -62.09 32.64
N ALA A 9 -3.33 -62.04 31.33
CA ALA A 9 -2.28 -61.86 30.33
C ALA A 9 -2.06 -60.34 30.11
N PRO A 10 -0.81 -59.85 30.05
CA PRO A 10 -0.53 -58.45 29.74
C PRO A 10 -0.60 -58.25 28.22
N ALA A 11 -1.63 -57.55 27.75
CA ALA A 11 -1.68 -57.01 26.40
C ALA A 11 -0.71 -55.82 26.30
N ALA A 12 0.53 -56.10 25.92
CA ALA A 12 1.51 -55.08 25.55
C ALA A 12 1.07 -54.41 24.23
N TRP A 13 0.40 -53.28 24.36
CA TRP A 13 0.08 -52.38 23.26
C TRP A 13 1.37 -51.78 22.70
N VAL A 14 1.79 -52.24 21.53
CA VAL A 14 2.80 -51.60 20.70
C VAL A 14 2.16 -50.35 20.10
N ALA A 15 2.24 -49.23 20.83
CA ALA A 15 2.02 -47.90 20.28
C ALA A 15 3.22 -47.57 19.38
N LEU A 16 3.13 -48.01 18.12
CA LEU A 16 4.05 -47.64 17.06
C LEU A 16 3.99 -46.11 16.91
N LEU A 17 5.00 -45.42 17.41
CA LEU A 17 5.24 -43.99 17.24
C LEU A 17 5.35 -43.69 15.74
N LEU A 18 4.22 -43.37 15.10
CA LEU A 18 4.17 -42.70 13.81
C LEU A 18 4.71 -41.28 13.99
N LEU A 19 6.03 -41.15 14.05
CA LEU A 19 6.68 -39.86 13.89
C LEU A 19 6.32 -39.37 12.47
N PRO A 20 5.68 -38.19 12.33
CA PRO A 20 5.38 -37.65 11.02
C PRO A 20 6.71 -37.50 10.27
N ALA A 21 6.83 -38.19 9.14
CA ALA A 21 7.96 -37.96 8.25
C ALA A 21 7.99 -36.47 7.91
N PRO A 22 9.17 -35.82 7.87
CA PRO A 22 9.26 -34.42 7.50
C PRO A 22 8.66 -34.24 6.11
N VAL A 23 7.50 -33.58 6.07
CA VAL A 23 6.79 -33.30 4.83
C VAL A 23 7.66 -32.34 4.03
N ARG A 24 8.08 -32.76 2.85
CA ARG A 24 8.86 -31.92 1.94
C ARG A 24 7.99 -30.79 1.43
N SER A 25 8.46 -29.56 1.60
CA SER A 25 7.85 -28.36 1.03
C SER A 25 8.27 -28.22 -0.43
N ASP A 26 7.32 -28.18 -1.35
CA ASP A 26 7.55 -27.78 -2.74
C ASP A 26 7.31 -26.26 -2.87
N VAL A 27 7.98 -25.62 -3.83
CA VAL A 27 7.82 -24.19 -4.11
C VAL A 27 7.27 -23.99 -5.52
N LEU A 28 6.09 -23.40 -5.62
CA LEU A 28 5.50 -22.95 -6.88
C LEU A 28 6.05 -21.57 -7.24
N VAL A 29 6.61 -21.43 -8.45
CA VAL A 29 6.95 -20.13 -9.03
C VAL A 29 5.85 -19.76 -10.02
N LEU A 30 5.18 -18.65 -9.78
CA LEU A 30 4.08 -18.16 -10.60
C LEU A 30 4.59 -17.35 -11.81
N ASN A 31 3.72 -17.09 -12.78
CA ASN A 31 4.04 -16.29 -13.98
C ASN A 31 4.41 -14.82 -13.67
N ASP A 32 4.08 -14.33 -12.48
CA ASP A 32 4.43 -13.00 -11.99
C ASP A 32 5.65 -13.01 -11.05
N ASP A 33 6.46 -14.08 -11.11
CA ASP A 33 7.64 -14.34 -10.27
C ASP A 33 7.35 -14.50 -8.76
N ARG A 34 6.09 -14.47 -8.32
CA ARG A 34 5.75 -14.79 -6.91
C ARG A 34 6.03 -16.25 -6.62
N ARG A 35 6.42 -16.52 -5.37
CA ARG A 35 6.77 -17.85 -4.88
C ARG A 35 5.84 -18.28 -3.77
N VAL A 36 5.23 -19.46 -3.91
CA VAL A 36 4.33 -20.05 -2.91
C VAL A 36 4.93 -21.38 -2.47
N GLY A 37 5.46 -21.43 -1.25
CA GLY A 37 6.01 -22.66 -0.67
C GLY A 37 5.09 -23.30 0.35
N GLY A 38 4.97 -24.62 0.30
CA GLY A 38 4.17 -25.40 1.25
C GLY A 38 4.03 -26.85 0.82
N GLU A 39 3.19 -27.59 1.54
CA GLU A 39 2.82 -28.95 1.14
C GLU A 39 1.82 -28.87 -0.02
N MET A 40 2.12 -29.55 -1.12
CA MET A 40 1.36 -29.42 -2.36
C MET A 40 0.52 -30.67 -2.64
N LEU A 41 -0.78 -30.46 -2.84
CA LEU A 41 -1.75 -31.47 -3.26
C LEU A 41 -2.22 -31.17 -4.68
N ASP A 42 -2.06 -32.12 -5.60
CA ASP A 42 -2.55 -32.00 -6.98
C ASP A 42 -4.06 -32.26 -7.02
N MET A 43 -4.83 -31.26 -7.47
CA MET A 43 -6.29 -31.29 -7.57
C MET A 43 -6.77 -31.41 -9.03
N GLY A 44 -5.88 -31.71 -9.99
CA GLY A 44 -6.21 -31.79 -11.42
C GLY A 44 -5.79 -30.54 -12.18
N ASP A 45 -6.61 -29.49 -12.20
CA ASP A 45 -6.35 -28.22 -12.91
C ASP A 45 -5.63 -27.17 -12.04
N ALA A 46 -5.51 -27.44 -10.74
CA ALA A 46 -4.86 -26.60 -9.75
C ALA A 46 -4.03 -27.42 -8.76
N TYR A 47 -3.13 -26.73 -8.05
CA TYR A 47 -2.47 -27.23 -6.85
C TYR A 47 -3.05 -26.54 -5.62
N GLN A 48 -3.34 -27.32 -4.59
CA GLN A 48 -3.65 -26.82 -3.26
C GLN A 48 -2.37 -26.85 -2.43
N VAL A 49 -1.89 -25.68 -2.00
CA VAL A 49 -0.66 -25.53 -1.23
C VAL A 49 -1.00 -25.17 0.21
N ALA A 50 -0.70 -26.06 1.14
CA ALA A 50 -0.80 -25.78 2.57
C ALA A 50 0.45 -25.01 3.03
N THR A 51 0.26 -23.71 3.26
CA THR A 51 1.30 -22.79 3.75
C THR A 51 1.16 -22.60 5.25
N ALA A 52 2.17 -21.99 5.90
CA ALA A 52 2.08 -21.60 7.31
C ALA A 52 0.93 -20.61 7.61
N ALA A 53 0.45 -19.87 6.60
CA ALA A 53 -0.65 -18.91 6.72
C ALA A 53 -2.03 -19.51 6.37
N GLY A 54 -2.09 -20.79 6.00
CA GLY A 54 -3.30 -21.46 5.55
C GLY A 54 -3.18 -22.07 4.15
N VAL A 55 -4.30 -22.50 3.61
CA VAL A 55 -4.36 -23.24 2.35
C VAL A 55 -4.62 -22.27 1.18
N VAL A 56 -3.75 -22.32 0.16
CA VAL A 56 -3.85 -21.50 -1.05
C VAL A 56 -4.07 -22.41 -2.25
N THR A 57 -5.04 -22.10 -3.10
CA THR A 57 -5.26 -22.83 -4.37
C THR A 57 -4.67 -22.03 -5.53
N VAL A 58 -3.77 -22.64 -6.30
CA VAL A 58 -3.06 -22.02 -7.43
C VAL A 58 -3.36 -22.82 -8.70
N ARG A 59 -3.86 -22.18 -9.75
CA ARG A 59 -4.14 -22.85 -11.03
C ARG A 59 -2.84 -23.22 -11.73
N LYS A 60 -2.81 -24.38 -12.40
CA LYS A 60 -1.62 -24.81 -13.17
C LYS A 60 -1.26 -23.85 -14.31
N SER A 61 -2.23 -23.12 -14.85
CA SER A 61 -2.00 -22.07 -15.86
C SER A 61 -1.18 -20.90 -15.34
N ASP A 62 -1.20 -20.66 -14.02
CA ASP A 62 -0.56 -19.51 -13.39
C ASP A 62 0.86 -19.83 -12.90
N ILE A 63 1.29 -21.09 -13.07
CA ILE A 63 2.57 -21.62 -12.59
C ILE A 63 3.56 -21.66 -13.74
N SER A 64 4.67 -20.97 -13.56
CA SER A 64 5.81 -20.96 -14.49
C SER A 64 6.67 -22.22 -14.31
N ARG A 65 6.97 -22.58 -13.05
CA ARG A 65 7.73 -23.80 -12.72
C ARG A 65 7.54 -24.22 -11.26
N ILE A 66 7.87 -25.48 -10.97
CA ILE A 66 7.83 -26.07 -9.62
C ILE A 66 9.26 -26.41 -9.21
N ILE A 67 9.67 -25.91 -8.05
CA ILE A 67 10.98 -26.13 -7.46
C ILE A 67 10.84 -27.11 -6.30
N ARG A 68 11.53 -28.24 -6.38
CA ARG A 68 11.50 -29.30 -5.35
C ARG A 68 12.77 -29.38 -4.53
N ASP A 69 13.85 -28.79 -5.02
CA ASP A 69 15.16 -28.83 -4.40
C ASP A 69 15.66 -27.39 -4.13
N PRO A 70 16.06 -27.05 -2.89
CA PRO A 70 16.67 -25.75 -2.60
C PRO A 70 17.94 -25.49 -3.41
N ALA A 71 18.62 -26.51 -3.91
CA ALA A 71 19.76 -26.37 -4.80
C ALA A 71 19.39 -25.60 -6.08
N GLU A 72 18.19 -25.77 -6.62
CA GLU A 72 17.73 -25.05 -7.82
C GLU A 72 17.64 -23.53 -7.56
N LEU A 73 17.09 -23.12 -6.41
CA LEU A 73 17.08 -21.71 -5.99
C LEU A 73 18.49 -21.19 -5.74
N ALA A 74 19.36 -22.02 -5.15
CA ALA A 74 20.74 -21.65 -4.90
C ALA A 74 21.51 -21.41 -6.21
N VAL A 75 21.25 -22.19 -7.27
CA VAL A 75 21.83 -21.98 -8.61
C VAL A 75 21.34 -20.68 -9.22
N GLU A 76 20.05 -20.36 -9.13
CA GLU A 76 19.52 -19.09 -9.63
C GLU A 76 20.11 -17.88 -8.89
N GLY A 77 20.23 -17.98 -7.56
CA GLY A 77 20.90 -16.96 -6.75
C GLY A 77 22.38 -16.82 -7.12
N ASP A 78 23.09 -17.93 -7.37
CA ASP A 78 24.50 -17.92 -7.78
C ASP A 78 24.67 -17.25 -9.14
N LEU A 79 23.78 -17.52 -10.10
CA LEU A 79 23.79 -16.87 -11.40
C LEU A 79 23.60 -15.36 -11.27
N CYS A 80 22.61 -14.91 -10.49
CA CYS A 80 22.40 -13.48 -10.23
C CYS A 80 23.65 -12.85 -9.59
N ARG A 81 24.27 -13.53 -8.63
CA ARG A 81 25.47 -13.06 -7.93
C ARG A 81 26.70 -13.00 -8.85
N GLN A 82 26.89 -13.99 -9.72
CA GLN A 82 27.99 -13.99 -10.70
C GLN A 82 27.85 -12.86 -11.73
N LEU A 83 26.65 -12.65 -12.26
CA LEU A 83 26.36 -11.53 -13.16
C LEU A 83 26.60 -10.18 -12.45
N ALA A 84 26.10 -10.04 -11.23
CA ALA A 84 26.31 -8.85 -10.41
C ALA A 84 27.80 -8.57 -10.17
N GLN A 85 28.59 -9.60 -9.89
CA GLN A 85 30.03 -9.48 -9.70
C GLN A 85 30.73 -8.98 -10.98
N GLY A 86 30.37 -9.51 -12.15
CA GLY A 86 30.92 -9.03 -13.43
C GLY A 86 30.59 -7.55 -13.69
N MET A 87 29.36 -7.11 -13.38
CA MET A 87 28.96 -5.70 -13.51
C MET A 87 29.68 -4.82 -12.49
N TYR A 88 29.84 -5.29 -11.25
CA TYR A 88 30.59 -4.57 -10.22
C TYR A 88 32.05 -4.39 -10.61
N ASP A 89 32.72 -5.44 -11.07
CA ASP A 89 34.13 -5.39 -11.49
C ASP A 89 34.31 -4.43 -12.68
N THR A 90 33.38 -4.49 -13.65
CA THR A 90 33.33 -3.56 -14.80
C THR A 90 33.15 -2.11 -14.33
N GLY A 91 32.18 -1.86 -13.43
CA GLY A 91 31.91 -0.53 -12.91
C GLY A 91 33.04 0.03 -12.05
N VAL A 92 33.72 -0.80 -11.27
CA VAL A 92 34.91 -0.39 -10.48
C VAL A 92 36.08 -0.01 -11.39
N ALA A 93 36.26 -0.73 -12.50
CA ALA A 93 37.30 -0.47 -13.48
C ALA A 93 36.99 0.70 -14.45
N ALA A 94 35.74 1.15 -14.52
CA ALA A 94 35.32 2.23 -15.42
C ALA A 94 35.94 3.58 -15.02
N GLU A 95 36.55 4.25 -16.01
CA GLU A 95 37.13 5.59 -15.85
C GLU A 95 36.06 6.69 -15.83
N ASP A 96 35.00 6.53 -16.64
CA ASP A 96 33.87 7.46 -16.68
C ASP A 96 32.99 7.32 -15.41
N PRO A 97 32.81 8.40 -14.62
CA PRO A 97 31.98 8.37 -13.42
C PRO A 97 30.52 7.99 -13.67
N GLY A 98 29.98 8.37 -14.83
CA GLY A 98 28.60 8.05 -15.21
C GLY A 98 28.41 6.56 -15.45
N GLN A 99 29.28 5.96 -16.26
CA GLN A 99 29.29 4.52 -16.53
C GLN A 99 29.57 3.71 -15.24
N LYS A 100 30.54 4.13 -14.43
CA LYS A 100 30.81 3.53 -13.11
C LYS A 100 29.58 3.49 -12.22
N THR A 101 28.87 4.60 -12.08
CA THR A 101 27.67 4.69 -11.25
C THR A 101 26.55 3.80 -11.77
N ARG A 102 26.36 3.76 -13.11
CA ARG A 102 25.39 2.89 -13.77
C ARG A 102 25.68 1.42 -13.51
N ASP A 103 26.90 0.96 -13.76
CA ASP A 103 27.25 -0.46 -13.66
C ASP A 103 27.23 -0.97 -12.21
N ILE A 104 27.74 -0.18 -11.26
CA ILE A 104 27.66 -0.51 -9.83
C ILE A 104 26.19 -0.48 -9.35
N GLY A 105 25.38 0.45 -9.85
CA GLY A 105 23.94 0.51 -9.58
C GLY A 105 23.21 -0.75 -10.04
N SER A 106 23.45 -1.20 -11.27
CA SER A 106 22.89 -2.45 -11.79
C SER A 106 23.41 -3.69 -11.05
N ALA A 107 24.69 -3.71 -10.68
CA ALA A 107 25.25 -4.78 -9.84
C ALA A 107 24.53 -4.86 -8.48
N LEU A 108 24.27 -3.72 -7.85
CA LEU A 108 23.53 -3.65 -6.58
C LEU A 108 22.13 -4.25 -6.70
N GLU A 109 21.38 -3.93 -7.76
CA GLU A 109 20.05 -4.51 -8.01
C GLU A 109 20.10 -6.04 -8.13
N LEU A 110 21.09 -6.58 -8.86
CA LEU A 110 21.26 -8.03 -9.01
C LEU A 110 21.70 -8.72 -7.71
N PHE A 111 22.57 -8.11 -6.92
CA PHE A 111 22.92 -8.64 -5.59
C PHE A 111 21.71 -8.67 -4.65
N LEU A 112 20.86 -7.63 -4.67
CA LEU A 112 19.62 -7.61 -3.89
C LEU A 112 18.65 -8.71 -4.35
N LYS A 113 18.55 -8.95 -5.66
CA LYS A 113 17.77 -10.08 -6.20
C LYS A 113 18.32 -11.42 -5.73
N ALA A 114 19.63 -11.65 -5.81
CA ALA A 114 20.27 -12.87 -5.33
C ALA A 114 20.00 -13.11 -3.83
N LEU A 115 20.10 -12.05 -3.03
CA LEU A 115 19.85 -12.08 -1.60
C LEU A 115 18.39 -12.42 -1.25
N SER A 116 17.43 -11.89 -2.02
CA SER A 116 16.01 -12.30 -1.91
C SER A 116 15.85 -13.79 -2.20
N ILE A 117 16.47 -14.29 -3.28
CA ILE A 117 16.38 -15.71 -3.67
C ILE A 117 16.93 -16.63 -2.58
N TYR A 118 18.08 -16.30 -1.98
CA TYR A 118 18.64 -17.13 -0.91
C TYR A 118 17.80 -17.12 0.36
N ARG A 119 17.23 -15.96 0.74
CA ARG A 119 16.34 -15.85 1.89
C ARG A 119 15.04 -16.61 1.68
N ASP A 120 14.48 -16.57 0.48
CA ASP A 120 13.33 -17.38 0.09
C ASP A 120 13.66 -18.88 0.18
N ALA A 121 14.80 -19.30 -0.36
CA ALA A 121 15.25 -20.69 -0.25
C ALA A 121 15.37 -21.12 1.21
N ARG A 122 15.94 -20.27 2.08
CA ARG A 122 16.07 -20.56 3.51
C ARG A 122 14.72 -20.63 4.23
N ARG A 123 13.77 -19.79 3.81
CA ARG A 123 12.40 -19.73 4.36
C ARG A 123 11.60 -20.97 3.97
N PHE A 124 11.68 -21.39 2.71
CA PHE A 124 10.91 -22.51 2.20
C PHE A 124 11.51 -23.86 2.58
N PHE A 125 12.83 -23.96 2.68
CA PHE A 125 13.52 -25.20 3.03
C PHE A 125 14.21 -25.06 4.39
N PRO A 126 13.46 -25.17 5.50
CA PRO A 126 14.04 -25.12 6.83
C PRO A 126 14.77 -26.43 7.12
N GLY A 127 16.06 -26.36 7.40
CA GLY A 127 16.87 -27.53 7.77
C GLY A 127 18.31 -27.14 8.04
N SER A 128 19.03 -27.91 8.84
CA SER A 128 20.48 -27.70 9.08
C SER A 128 21.30 -28.13 7.87
N GLU A 129 20.78 -29.03 7.04
CA GLU A 129 21.32 -29.46 5.76
C GLU A 129 21.49 -28.31 4.76
N HIS A 130 20.81 -27.18 4.98
CA HIS A 130 20.87 -25.99 4.13
C HIS A 130 21.66 -24.82 4.76
N ALA A 131 22.49 -25.07 5.77
CA ALA A 131 23.34 -24.05 6.41
C ALA A 131 24.27 -23.32 5.41
N GLY A 132 24.58 -23.93 4.26
CA GLY A 132 25.32 -23.27 3.17
C GLY A 132 24.61 -22.03 2.60
N LEU A 133 23.27 -21.96 2.68
CA LEU A 133 22.52 -20.77 2.25
C LEU A 133 22.80 -19.56 3.15
N ASP A 134 22.97 -19.76 4.46
CA ASP A 134 23.25 -18.67 5.39
C ASP A 134 24.62 -18.03 5.10
N ALA A 135 25.62 -18.85 4.74
CA ALA A 135 26.91 -18.37 4.28
C ALA A 135 26.81 -17.56 2.96
N LYS A 136 25.96 -18.00 2.02
CA LYS A 136 25.71 -17.26 0.77
C LYS A 136 25.01 -15.93 1.02
N VAL A 137 24.05 -15.88 1.94
CA VAL A 137 23.37 -14.63 2.35
C VAL A 137 24.40 -13.66 2.93
N ALA A 138 25.21 -14.10 3.89
CA ALA A 138 26.23 -13.26 4.53
C ALA A 138 27.26 -12.70 3.52
N GLU A 139 27.73 -13.52 2.58
CA GLU A 139 28.66 -13.07 1.54
C GLU A 139 27.99 -12.06 0.60
N THR A 140 26.74 -12.32 0.19
CA THR A 140 26.00 -11.39 -0.68
C THR A 140 25.71 -10.06 0.02
N GLU A 141 25.42 -10.06 1.32
CA GLU A 141 25.26 -8.83 2.11
C GLU A 141 26.54 -7.98 2.16
N LYS A 142 27.70 -8.63 2.25
CA LYS A 142 29.00 -7.97 2.18
C LYS A 142 29.20 -7.32 0.80
N GLN A 143 28.82 -7.99 -0.29
CA GLN A 143 28.88 -7.44 -1.64
C GLN A 143 27.91 -6.26 -1.85
N VAL A 144 26.69 -6.34 -1.31
CA VAL A 144 25.71 -5.23 -1.30
C VAL A 144 26.30 -4.00 -0.59
N ARG A 145 26.96 -4.20 0.57
CA ARG A 145 27.63 -3.12 1.29
C ARG A 145 28.75 -2.50 0.46
N ALA A 146 29.60 -3.32 -0.16
CA ALA A 146 30.67 -2.84 -1.03
C ALA A 146 30.14 -1.99 -2.20
N CYS A 147 29.03 -2.40 -2.84
CA CYS A 147 28.39 -1.60 -3.88
C CYS A 147 27.92 -0.23 -3.35
N ARG A 148 27.26 -0.20 -2.19
CA ARG A 148 26.78 1.03 -1.55
C ARG A 148 27.90 1.99 -1.15
N GLU A 149 29.05 1.48 -0.73
CA GLU A 149 30.23 2.29 -0.41
C GLU A 149 30.90 2.89 -1.65
N LYS A 150 30.77 2.23 -2.81
CA LYS A 150 31.35 2.69 -4.09
C LYS A 150 30.44 3.56 -4.92
N LEU A 151 29.13 3.45 -4.74
CA LEU A 151 28.18 4.41 -5.30
C LEU A 151 28.46 5.77 -4.66
N PRO A 152 28.59 6.85 -5.45
CA PRO A 152 28.62 8.18 -4.87
C PRO A 152 27.34 8.31 -4.04
N GLN A 153 27.49 8.39 -2.72
CA GLN A 153 26.41 8.92 -1.90
C GLN A 153 26.19 10.31 -2.48
N ASP A 154 25.01 10.54 -3.05
CA ASP A 154 24.57 11.88 -3.42
C ASP A 154 24.74 12.72 -2.16
N LYS A 155 25.90 13.36 -2.09
CA LYS A 155 26.31 14.18 -0.98
C LYS A 155 25.47 15.41 -1.21
N ALA A 156 24.27 15.34 -0.64
CA ALA A 156 23.13 16.24 -0.79
C ALA A 156 23.59 17.50 -1.51
N ALA A 157 23.28 17.55 -2.82
CA ALA A 157 23.67 18.62 -3.74
C ALA A 157 23.98 19.87 -2.93
N GLU A 158 25.28 20.17 -2.82
CA GLU A 158 25.79 21.31 -2.07
C GLU A 158 24.86 22.47 -2.35
N ALA A 159 24.14 22.90 -1.30
CA ALA A 159 23.01 23.79 -1.45
C ALA A 159 23.43 24.93 -2.39
N PRO A 160 22.66 25.22 -3.45
CA PRO A 160 23.01 26.29 -4.38
C PRO A 160 23.44 27.51 -3.55
N PRO A 161 24.58 28.15 -3.86
CA PRO A 161 25.10 29.25 -3.05
C PRO A 161 23.96 30.22 -2.79
N GLU A 162 23.75 30.54 -1.51
CA GLU A 162 22.66 31.40 -1.04
C GLU A 162 22.56 32.60 -1.99
N PRO A 163 21.42 32.79 -2.70
CA PRO A 163 21.31 33.84 -3.69
C PRO A 163 21.63 35.17 -3.00
N ALA A 164 22.58 35.93 -3.57
CA ALA A 164 22.99 37.21 -3.05
C ALA A 164 21.73 38.05 -2.72
N PRO A 165 21.71 38.76 -1.57
CA PRO A 165 20.54 39.51 -1.14
C PRO A 165 20.07 40.42 -2.27
N ALA A 166 18.82 40.22 -2.69
CA ALA A 166 18.23 41.02 -3.75
C ALA A 166 18.32 42.51 -3.36
N PRO A 167 18.74 43.40 -4.27
CA PRO A 167 18.74 44.83 -4.00
C PRO A 167 17.33 45.28 -3.61
N SER A 168 17.22 46.13 -2.58
CA SER A 168 15.95 46.69 -2.12
C SER A 168 15.12 47.17 -3.31
N PRO A 169 13.85 46.75 -3.45
CA PRO A 169 13.02 47.16 -4.55
C PRO A 169 12.86 48.68 -4.54
N ALA A 170 13.14 49.31 -5.69
CA ALA A 170 12.88 50.71 -5.91
C ALA A 170 11.38 51.01 -5.66
N PRO A 171 11.04 52.19 -5.10
CA PRO A 171 9.65 52.56 -4.88
C PRO A 171 8.85 52.49 -6.19
N PRO A 172 7.63 51.94 -6.16
CA PRO A 172 6.82 51.80 -7.36
C PRO A 172 6.51 53.17 -7.96
N PRO A 173 6.62 53.34 -9.29
CA PRO A 173 6.21 54.57 -9.95
C PRO A 173 4.70 54.78 -9.75
N VAL A 174 4.34 56.03 -9.48
CA VAL A 174 2.95 56.49 -9.32
C VAL A 174 2.17 56.13 -10.60
N PRO A 175 1.02 55.43 -10.50
CA PRO A 175 0.23 55.08 -11.67
C PRO A 175 -0.32 56.33 -12.37
N PRO A 176 -0.25 56.41 -13.71
CA PRO A 176 -0.87 57.49 -14.47
C PRO A 176 -2.40 57.44 -14.36
N PRO A 177 -3.08 58.60 -14.49
CA PRO A 177 -4.53 58.68 -14.40
C PRO A 177 -5.23 57.81 -15.46
N ALA A 178 -6.24 57.06 -15.01
CA ALA A 178 -7.00 56.14 -15.86
C ALA A 178 -7.71 56.90 -17.00
N PRO A 179 -7.68 56.39 -18.25
CA PRO A 179 -8.44 56.95 -19.35
C PRO A 179 -9.96 56.80 -19.14
N PRO A 180 -10.77 57.73 -19.66
CA PRO A 180 -12.22 57.71 -19.53
C PRO A 180 -12.84 56.48 -20.22
N LYS A 181 -13.80 55.84 -19.54
CA LYS A 181 -14.58 54.70 -20.05
C LYS A 181 -15.27 55.04 -21.38
N PRO A 182 -15.21 54.15 -22.39
CA PRO A 182 -16.03 54.26 -23.59
C PRO A 182 -17.53 54.12 -23.25
N PRO A 183 -18.43 54.77 -24.02
CA PRO A 183 -19.88 54.63 -23.85
C PRO A 183 -20.36 53.23 -24.25
N ASP A 184 -21.34 52.72 -23.49
CA ASP A 184 -21.95 51.42 -23.68
C ASP A 184 -22.62 51.28 -25.06
N PRO A 185 -22.47 50.13 -25.75
CA PRO A 185 -23.17 49.87 -27.00
C PRO A 185 -24.68 49.65 -26.77
N PRO A 186 -25.53 49.98 -27.77
CA PRO A 186 -26.97 49.83 -27.66
C PRO A 186 -27.41 48.35 -27.53
N PRO A 187 -28.55 48.09 -26.88
CA PRO A 187 -29.05 46.74 -26.63
C PRO A 187 -29.39 46.01 -27.94
N VAL A 188 -28.72 44.89 -28.18
CA VAL A 188 -29.07 43.96 -29.26
C VAL A 188 -30.32 43.19 -28.84
N VAL A 189 -31.42 43.41 -29.56
CA VAL A 189 -32.68 42.67 -29.40
C VAL A 189 -32.44 41.22 -29.80
N ALA A 190 -32.38 40.32 -28.81
CA ALA A 190 -32.27 38.88 -29.04
C ALA A 190 -33.56 38.34 -29.66
N LYS A 191 -33.41 37.50 -30.69
CA LYS A 191 -34.52 36.70 -31.26
C LYS A 191 -35.02 35.70 -30.21
N PRO A 192 -36.32 35.38 -30.18
CA PRO A 192 -36.85 34.34 -29.29
C PRO A 192 -36.30 32.97 -29.69
N ASP A 193 -35.69 32.27 -28.73
CA ASP A 193 -35.26 30.89 -28.92
C ASP A 193 -36.48 29.97 -29.10
N PRO A 194 -36.39 28.95 -29.97
CA PRO A 194 -37.44 27.96 -30.12
C PRO A 194 -37.64 27.16 -28.83
N PRO A 195 -38.87 26.69 -28.55
CA PRO A 195 -39.18 25.95 -27.33
C PRO A 195 -38.33 24.67 -27.23
N PRO A 196 -37.78 24.36 -26.04
CA PRO A 196 -36.96 23.17 -25.85
C PRO A 196 -37.79 21.90 -26.11
N ALA A 197 -37.19 20.96 -26.84
CA ALA A 197 -37.79 19.66 -27.09
C ALA A 197 -38.08 18.92 -25.76
N PRO A 198 -39.12 18.07 -25.70
CA PRO A 198 -39.45 17.30 -24.51
C PRO A 198 -38.25 16.43 -24.09
N ILE A 199 -37.77 16.63 -22.86
CA ILE A 199 -36.74 15.77 -22.28
C ILE A 199 -37.38 14.38 -22.09
N PRO A 200 -36.81 13.30 -22.66
CA PRO A 200 -37.33 11.96 -22.43
C PRO A 200 -37.32 11.64 -20.93
N PRO A 201 -38.31 10.89 -20.42
CA PRO A 201 -38.37 10.53 -19.01
C PRO A 201 -37.07 9.81 -18.63
N ARG A 202 -36.34 10.40 -17.67
CA ARG A 202 -35.17 9.77 -17.06
C ARG A 202 -35.61 8.44 -16.47
N ASP A 203 -34.96 7.35 -16.88
CA ASP A 203 -35.06 6.06 -16.21
C ASP A 203 -34.82 6.29 -14.71
N VAL A 204 -35.87 6.09 -13.91
CA VAL A 204 -35.79 6.21 -12.47
C VAL A 204 -34.79 5.13 -12.02
N PRO A 205 -33.65 5.48 -11.42
CA PRO A 205 -32.70 4.49 -10.94
C PRO A 205 -33.45 3.53 -10.00
N PRO A 206 -33.19 2.22 -10.11
CA PRO A 206 -33.88 1.24 -9.27
C PRO A 206 -33.75 1.64 -7.79
N PRO A 207 -34.82 1.48 -6.99
CA PRO A 207 -34.80 1.86 -5.59
C PRO A 207 -33.62 1.20 -4.90
N ALA A 208 -32.88 1.98 -4.11
CA ALA A 208 -31.74 1.48 -3.36
C ALA A 208 -32.16 0.23 -2.57
N PRO A 209 -31.39 -0.86 -2.60
CA PRO A 209 -31.72 -2.07 -1.85
C PRO A 209 -31.95 -1.74 -0.38
N ALA A 210 -33.02 -2.28 0.20
CA ALA A 210 -33.37 -2.04 1.59
C ALA A 210 -32.18 -2.37 2.52
N PRO A 211 -31.97 -1.61 3.61
CA PRO A 211 -30.91 -1.89 4.57
C PRO A 211 -31.00 -3.36 5.04
N ARG A 212 -29.90 -4.11 4.95
CA ARG A 212 -29.86 -5.46 5.49
C ARG A 212 -30.11 -5.39 6.99
N ALA A 213 -31.02 -6.25 7.49
CA ALA A 213 -31.22 -6.37 8.93
C ALA A 213 -29.89 -6.71 9.63
N PRO A 214 -29.61 -6.15 10.80
CA PRO A 214 -28.39 -6.45 11.54
C PRO A 214 -28.35 -7.96 11.88
N PRO A 215 -27.18 -8.62 11.77
CA PRO A 215 -27.02 -10.01 12.19
C PRO A 215 -27.34 -10.16 13.68
N VAL A 216 -27.98 -11.26 14.05
CA VAL A 216 -28.29 -11.60 15.44
C VAL A 216 -27.08 -12.33 16.02
N PHE A 217 -26.42 -11.70 17.00
CA PHE A 217 -25.30 -12.31 17.72
C PHE A 217 -25.77 -12.95 19.04
N PRO A 218 -25.17 -14.08 19.47
CA PRO A 218 -25.50 -14.69 20.76
C PRO A 218 -25.19 -13.75 21.93
N GLU A 219 -25.79 -13.99 23.09
CA GLU A 219 -25.43 -13.26 24.32
C GLU A 219 -23.97 -13.57 24.70
N PRO A 220 -23.15 -12.55 25.06
CA PRO A 220 -21.74 -12.75 25.34
C PRO A 220 -21.55 -13.60 26.59
N ASN A 221 -20.58 -14.50 26.57
CA ASN A 221 -20.34 -15.39 27.71
C ASN A 221 -19.57 -14.66 28.82
N LEU A 222 -20.29 -14.12 29.80
CA LEU A 222 -19.73 -13.33 30.92
C LEU A 222 -18.71 -14.09 31.80
N SER A 223 -18.64 -15.41 31.70
CA SER A 223 -17.59 -16.18 32.39
C SER A 223 -16.20 -15.93 31.78
N THR A 224 -16.14 -15.62 30.49
CA THR A 224 -14.90 -15.38 29.74
C THR A 224 -14.49 -13.90 29.76
N SER A 225 -13.21 -13.62 29.54
CA SER A 225 -12.71 -12.25 29.42
C SER A 225 -13.24 -11.55 28.16
N ALA A 226 -13.35 -12.26 27.04
CA ALA A 226 -13.89 -11.75 25.79
C ALA A 226 -15.38 -11.37 25.93
N GLY A 227 -16.19 -12.24 26.54
CA GLY A 227 -17.60 -11.97 26.79
C GLY A 227 -17.85 -10.80 27.74
N ARG A 228 -17.02 -10.62 28.78
CA ARG A 228 -17.10 -9.43 29.64
C ARG A 228 -16.78 -8.14 28.86
N LEU A 229 -15.72 -8.16 28.05
CA LEU A 229 -15.36 -7.01 27.21
C LEU A 229 -16.47 -6.68 26.20
N MET A 230 -17.07 -7.70 25.58
CA MET A 230 -18.19 -7.52 24.64
C MET A 230 -19.45 -6.97 25.33
N ALA A 231 -19.74 -7.40 26.56
CA ALA A 231 -20.83 -6.83 27.35
C ALA A 231 -20.62 -5.33 27.65
N ASP A 232 -19.39 -4.93 27.96
CA ASP A 232 -19.03 -3.53 28.13
C ASP A 232 -19.15 -2.74 26.82
N ILE A 233 -18.70 -3.32 25.69
CA ILE A 233 -18.87 -2.75 24.34
C ILE A 233 -20.36 -2.49 24.05
N ARG A 234 -21.23 -3.49 24.27
CA ARG A 234 -22.69 -3.35 24.07
C ARG A 234 -23.28 -2.26 24.98
N LYS A 235 -22.81 -2.16 26.23
CA LYS A 235 -23.24 -1.10 27.16
C LYS A 235 -22.84 0.27 26.64
N LYS A 236 -21.59 0.44 26.21
CA LYS A 236 -21.06 1.71 25.66
C LYS A 236 -21.67 2.11 24.33
N SER A 237 -22.01 1.14 23.48
CA SER A 237 -22.69 1.40 22.22
C SER A 237 -24.07 2.01 22.42
N ARG A 238 -24.77 1.65 23.50
CA ARG A 238 -26.05 2.28 23.88
C ARG A 238 -25.90 3.68 24.47
N GLU A 239 -24.70 4.02 24.97
CA GLU A 239 -24.37 5.37 25.43
C GLU A 239 -23.93 6.29 24.26
N GLU A 240 -23.99 5.80 23.01
CA GLU A 240 -23.58 6.53 21.78
C GLU A 240 -22.11 7.01 21.80
N LYS A 241 -21.25 6.33 22.55
CA LYS A 241 -19.82 6.66 22.66
C LYS A 241 -18.98 5.96 21.60
N ALA A 242 -19.19 6.33 20.33
CA ALA A 242 -18.60 5.64 19.18
C ALA A 242 -17.08 5.40 19.32
N ASP A 243 -16.32 6.40 19.77
CA ASP A 243 -14.86 6.31 19.93
C ASP A 243 -14.41 5.27 20.97
N GLU A 244 -15.08 5.25 22.13
CA GLU A 244 -14.81 4.27 23.18
C GLU A 244 -15.15 2.86 22.69
N VAL A 245 -16.29 2.71 22.02
CA VAL A 245 -16.76 1.44 21.47
C VAL A 245 -15.79 0.92 20.42
N PHE A 246 -15.35 1.77 19.49
CA PHE A 246 -14.39 1.42 18.44
C PHE A 246 -13.04 0.95 19.04
N SER A 247 -12.50 1.70 19.99
CA SER A 247 -11.27 1.34 20.71
C SER A 247 -11.38 -0.02 21.43
N MET A 248 -12.53 -0.27 22.07
CA MET A 248 -12.79 -1.52 22.76
C MET A 248 -12.98 -2.69 21.80
N CYS A 249 -13.67 -2.51 20.66
CA CYS A 249 -13.79 -3.53 19.62
C CYS A 249 -12.41 -3.91 19.07
N ASN A 250 -11.57 -2.95 18.70
CA ASN A 250 -10.21 -3.23 18.21
C ASN A 250 -9.36 -3.96 19.26
N ARG A 251 -9.50 -3.59 20.54
CA ARG A 251 -8.85 -4.33 21.63
C ARG A 251 -9.34 -5.77 21.70
N LEU A 252 -10.65 -6.02 21.56
CA LEU A 252 -11.22 -7.36 21.57
C LEU A 252 -10.67 -8.19 20.41
N LEU A 253 -10.72 -7.66 19.18
CA LEU A 253 -10.24 -8.33 17.98
C LEU A 253 -8.76 -8.70 18.06
N ARG A 254 -7.92 -7.79 18.59
CA ARG A 254 -6.49 -8.06 18.76
C ARG A 254 -6.18 -9.07 19.87
N THR A 255 -6.94 -9.03 20.96
CA THR A 255 -6.64 -9.87 22.15
C THR A 255 -7.27 -11.27 22.04
N PHE A 256 -8.41 -11.37 21.37
CA PHE A 256 -9.23 -12.58 21.29
C PHE A 256 -9.75 -12.81 19.85
N PRO A 257 -8.88 -12.94 18.84
CA PRO A 257 -9.28 -13.03 17.44
C PRO A 257 -10.19 -14.23 17.14
N ASP A 258 -10.02 -15.34 17.87
CA ASP A 258 -10.76 -16.59 17.68
C ASP A 258 -12.00 -16.71 18.60
N ALA A 259 -12.30 -15.69 19.42
CA ALA A 259 -13.46 -15.72 20.29
C ALA A 259 -14.75 -15.52 19.48
N PRO A 260 -15.88 -16.16 19.85
CA PRO A 260 -17.14 -15.96 19.14
C PRO A 260 -17.62 -14.50 19.15
N GLU A 261 -17.24 -13.73 20.19
CA GLU A 261 -17.52 -12.29 20.28
C GLU A 261 -16.74 -11.45 19.24
N ALA A 262 -15.66 -11.96 18.65
CA ALA A 262 -14.88 -11.24 17.64
C ALA A 262 -15.71 -10.92 16.39
N ALA A 263 -16.62 -11.81 15.98
CA ALA A 263 -17.50 -11.57 14.84
C ALA A 263 -18.44 -10.36 15.05
N GLU A 264 -18.96 -10.19 16.26
CA GLU A 264 -19.80 -9.05 16.62
C GLU A 264 -19.00 -7.75 16.70
N ALA A 265 -17.83 -7.80 17.34
CA ALA A 265 -16.94 -6.64 17.40
C ALA A 265 -16.52 -6.18 16.00
N GLN A 266 -16.23 -7.12 15.09
CA GLN A 266 -15.89 -6.82 13.69
C GLN A 266 -17.07 -6.20 12.94
N TRP A 267 -18.28 -6.70 13.16
CA TRP A 267 -19.49 -6.10 12.60
C TRP A 267 -19.72 -4.67 13.13
N LEU A 268 -19.58 -4.45 14.44
CA LEU A 268 -19.72 -3.12 15.05
C LEU A 268 -18.71 -2.13 14.50
N VAL A 269 -17.44 -2.52 14.36
CA VAL A 269 -16.38 -1.69 13.74
C VAL A 269 -16.78 -1.22 12.35
N GLY A 270 -17.45 -2.05 11.56
CA GLY A 270 -17.94 -1.70 10.23
C GLY A 270 -19.19 -0.82 10.20
N THR A 271 -19.89 -0.64 11.33
CA THR A 271 -21.15 0.14 11.42
C THR A 271 -21.04 1.44 12.20
N LEU A 272 -20.08 1.54 13.12
CA LEU A 272 -19.91 2.72 13.95
C LEU A 272 -19.35 3.89 13.12
N PRO A 273 -19.86 5.12 13.32
CA PRO A 273 -19.19 6.30 12.79
C PRO A 273 -17.81 6.40 13.45
N HIS A 274 -16.77 6.57 12.64
CA HIS A 274 -15.42 6.69 13.17
C HIS A 274 -15.17 8.14 13.64
N PRO A 275 -14.43 8.38 14.75
CA PRO A 275 -14.11 9.74 15.24
C PRO A 275 -13.52 10.66 14.17
N ASP A 276 -12.73 10.05 13.28
CA ASP A 276 -11.98 10.77 12.24
C ASP A 276 -12.75 10.94 10.93
N GLY A 277 -14.04 10.60 10.97
CA GLY A 277 -14.99 10.68 9.88
C GLY A 277 -15.03 9.44 8.99
N ARG A 278 -15.71 9.57 7.85
CA ARG A 278 -16.02 8.47 6.94
C ARG A 278 -14.76 7.79 6.38
N LEU A 279 -14.68 6.47 6.55
CA LEU A 279 -13.62 5.66 5.94
C LEU A 279 -13.73 5.70 4.41
N VAL A 280 -12.62 6.06 3.79
CA VAL A 280 -12.44 6.04 2.34
C VAL A 280 -11.73 4.75 1.94
N CYS A 281 -10.65 4.39 2.64
CA CYS A 281 -9.89 3.16 2.41
C CYS A 281 -9.14 2.73 3.67
N GLY A 282 -9.44 1.54 4.19
CA GLY A 282 -8.77 0.96 5.36
C GLY A 282 -7.56 0.10 5.02
N PHE A 283 -7.46 -0.41 3.78
CA PHE A 283 -6.44 -1.37 3.36
C PHE A 283 -6.49 -2.70 4.14
N ASP A 284 -7.66 -3.06 4.65
CA ASP A 284 -7.89 -4.31 5.38
C ASP A 284 -7.95 -5.52 4.46
N GLN A 285 -8.41 -5.32 3.23
CA GLN A 285 -8.68 -6.40 2.27
C GLN A 285 -7.94 -6.18 0.95
N PRO A 286 -7.61 -7.27 0.22
CA PRO A 286 -7.02 -7.15 -1.12
C PRO A 286 -7.87 -6.34 -2.11
N ASP A 287 -9.20 -6.35 -1.92
CA ASP A 287 -10.13 -5.59 -2.76
C ASP A 287 -9.97 -4.07 -2.57
N ASP A 288 -9.49 -3.62 -1.40
CA ASP A 288 -9.17 -2.21 -1.16
C ASP A 288 -8.07 -1.75 -2.12
N LEU A 289 -7.02 -2.55 -2.31
CA LEU A 289 -5.96 -2.22 -3.28
C LEU A 289 -6.46 -2.22 -4.73
N LYS A 290 -7.39 -3.11 -5.08
CA LYS A 290 -7.96 -3.18 -6.44
C LYS A 290 -8.78 -1.96 -6.80
N ALA A 291 -9.31 -1.24 -5.81
CA ALA A 291 -9.99 0.04 -6.04
C ALA A 291 -9.02 1.13 -6.55
N TRP A 292 -7.71 0.98 -6.29
CA TRP A 292 -6.70 1.91 -6.76
C TRP A 292 -6.18 1.52 -8.15
N ARG A 293 -6.03 2.54 -9.01
CA ARG A 293 -5.44 2.41 -10.33
C ARG A 293 -4.01 2.92 -10.31
N LEU A 294 -3.06 2.10 -10.74
CA LEU A 294 -1.69 2.53 -11.00
C LEU A 294 -1.62 3.29 -12.32
N HIS A 295 -1.00 4.47 -12.33
CA HIS A 295 -0.85 5.33 -13.49
C HIS A 295 0.60 5.78 -13.69
N GLY A 296 0.98 6.10 -14.94
CA GLY A 296 2.32 6.54 -15.31
C GLY A 296 3.17 5.47 -16.00
N ILE A 297 4.28 5.91 -16.61
CA ILE A 297 5.19 5.06 -17.39
C ILE A 297 5.97 4.12 -16.48
N ALA A 298 6.41 4.61 -15.30
CA ALA A 298 7.13 3.81 -14.31
C ALA A 298 6.22 3.02 -13.35
N LYS A 299 4.95 2.77 -13.71
CA LYS A 299 4.01 2.05 -12.83
C LYS A 299 4.49 0.66 -12.41
N SER A 300 5.33 0.02 -13.23
CA SER A 300 5.93 -1.29 -12.90
C SER A 300 6.98 -1.23 -11.79
N ARG A 301 7.51 -0.04 -11.48
CA ARG A 301 8.50 0.17 -10.42
C ARG A 301 7.87 0.66 -9.12
N LEU A 302 6.58 1.00 -9.14
CA LEU A 302 5.83 1.42 -7.97
C LEU A 302 5.46 0.19 -7.14
N VAL A 303 5.78 0.21 -5.85
CA VAL A 303 5.32 -0.84 -4.92
C VAL A 303 4.05 -0.36 -4.25
N PHE A 304 2.96 -1.09 -4.46
CA PHE A 304 1.67 -0.85 -3.81
C PHE A 304 1.10 -2.19 -3.36
N SER A 305 1.33 -2.53 -2.09
CA SER A 305 1.07 -3.86 -1.57
C SER A 305 0.60 -3.84 -0.13
N LEU A 306 -0.23 -4.81 0.25
CA LEU A 306 -0.66 -4.98 1.63
C LEU A 306 0.51 -5.46 2.49
N THR A 307 0.62 -4.91 3.68
CA THR A 307 1.44 -5.46 4.76
C THR A 307 0.54 -5.86 5.92
N ARG A 308 0.95 -6.90 6.64
CA ARG A 308 0.32 -7.38 7.87
C ARG A 308 1.30 -7.41 9.03
N ASP A 309 2.37 -6.62 8.94
CA ASP A 309 3.30 -6.46 10.06
C ASP A 309 2.61 -5.62 11.14
N ASP A 310 2.48 -6.18 12.35
CA ASP A 310 1.85 -5.51 13.51
C ASP A 310 2.45 -4.13 13.83
N ARG A 311 3.70 -3.87 13.44
CA ARG A 311 4.36 -2.57 13.64
C ARG A 311 3.89 -1.52 12.63
N GLU A 312 3.45 -2.00 11.48
CA GLU A 312 3.03 -1.23 10.31
C GLU A 312 1.52 -1.20 10.13
N ILE A 313 0.75 -1.76 11.06
CA ILE A 313 -0.70 -1.59 11.14
C ILE A 313 -1.03 -0.59 12.26
N LYS A 314 -1.80 0.44 11.95
CA LYS A 314 -2.30 1.41 12.92
C LYS A 314 -3.76 1.14 13.27
N GLU A 315 -4.58 0.88 12.27
CA GLU A 315 -6.00 0.58 12.38
C GLU A 315 -6.30 -0.69 11.58
N GLY A 316 -7.34 -1.44 11.96
CA GLY A 316 -7.75 -2.61 11.20
C GLY A 316 -6.78 -3.79 11.25
N TRP A 317 -6.64 -4.48 10.12
CA TRP A 317 -5.97 -5.79 9.97
C TRP A 317 -4.76 -5.77 9.05
N ALA A 318 -4.64 -4.73 8.24
CA ALA A 318 -3.59 -4.56 7.27
C ALA A 318 -3.43 -3.08 6.96
N SER A 319 -2.29 -2.74 6.37
CA SER A 319 -2.02 -1.40 5.85
C SER A 319 -1.37 -1.54 4.48
N CYS A 320 -1.08 -0.42 3.83
CA CYS A 320 -0.51 -0.43 2.49
C CYS A 320 0.91 0.13 2.46
N HIS A 321 1.87 -0.67 1.98
CA HIS A 321 3.16 -0.17 1.53
C HIS A 321 2.97 0.61 0.24
N LEU A 322 3.45 1.85 0.23
CA LEU A 322 3.55 2.68 -0.96
C LEU A 322 5.00 3.11 -1.15
N THR A 323 5.63 2.61 -2.20
CA THR A 323 6.97 3.03 -2.61
C THR A 323 6.94 3.61 -4.01
N PHE A 324 7.30 4.89 -4.12
CA PHE A 324 7.73 5.53 -5.35
C PHE A 324 9.26 5.46 -5.39
N PRO A 325 9.87 4.77 -6.37
CA PRO A 325 11.32 4.81 -6.53
C PRO A 325 11.77 6.22 -6.91
N PRO A 326 13.04 6.59 -6.62
CA PRO A 326 13.65 7.77 -7.22
C PRO A 326 13.53 7.69 -8.73
N ASP A 327 12.98 8.74 -9.32
CA ASP A 327 12.48 8.70 -10.68
C ASP A 327 13.29 9.65 -11.57
N PRO A 328 13.76 9.21 -12.77
CA PRO A 328 14.29 10.16 -13.75
C PRO A 328 13.21 11.22 -14.10
N PRO A 329 13.60 12.40 -14.61
CA PRO A 329 12.73 13.58 -14.76
C PRO A 329 11.49 13.41 -15.68
N ASP A 330 11.17 12.20 -16.14
CA ASP A 330 10.22 11.93 -17.21
C ASP A 330 9.16 10.86 -16.87
N SER A 331 9.16 10.25 -15.66
CA SER A 331 8.34 9.05 -15.41
C SER A 331 7.54 9.01 -14.10
N THR A 332 6.85 10.10 -13.74
CA THR A 332 6.07 10.12 -12.49
C THR A 332 4.96 9.08 -12.49
N ALA A 333 5.09 8.10 -11.60
CA ALA A 333 4.03 7.16 -11.28
C ALA A 333 3.11 7.76 -10.22
N ALA A 334 1.83 7.41 -10.29
CA ALA A 334 0.82 7.82 -9.32
C ALA A 334 -0.16 6.68 -9.08
N ILE A 335 -0.83 6.71 -7.93
CA ILE A 335 -1.97 5.85 -7.65
C ILE A 335 -3.22 6.72 -7.55
N LEU A 336 -4.32 6.23 -8.14
CA LEU A 336 -5.57 6.96 -8.24
C LEU A 336 -6.68 6.15 -7.59
N LEU A 337 -7.52 6.79 -6.78
CA LEU A 337 -8.74 6.22 -6.24
C LEU A 337 -9.93 7.05 -6.74
N ASP A 338 -10.79 6.44 -7.56
CA ASP A 338 -12.03 7.10 -7.97
C ASP A 338 -13.03 7.11 -6.81
N LEU A 339 -13.66 8.25 -6.58
CA LEU A 339 -14.53 8.48 -5.42
C LEU A 339 -15.98 8.64 -5.88
N PRO A 340 -16.70 7.54 -6.17
CA PRO A 340 -18.08 7.62 -6.60
C PRO A 340 -18.96 8.27 -5.52
N GLY A 341 -19.69 9.31 -5.90
CA GLY A 341 -20.54 10.06 -4.97
C GLY A 341 -19.78 10.97 -3.99
N PHE A 342 -18.54 11.34 -4.31
CA PHE A 342 -17.84 12.41 -3.58
C PHE A 342 -18.62 13.72 -3.68
N ASP A 343 -19.01 14.27 -2.53
CA ASP A 343 -19.63 15.58 -2.43
C ASP A 343 -18.57 16.59 -1.97
N GLY A 344 -18.00 17.31 -2.93
CA GLY A 344 -17.02 18.35 -2.64
C GLY A 344 -17.56 19.51 -1.81
N ALA A 345 -18.87 19.76 -1.80
CA ALA A 345 -19.45 20.82 -0.97
C ALA A 345 -19.49 20.44 0.51
N ALA A 346 -19.59 19.14 0.80
CA ALA A 346 -19.54 18.60 2.17
C ALA A 346 -18.12 18.25 2.64
N PHE A 347 -17.12 18.29 1.76
CA PHE A 347 -15.75 17.90 2.09
C PHE A 347 -15.09 18.92 3.03
N LYS A 348 -14.85 18.51 4.28
CA LYS A 348 -14.16 19.34 5.28
C LYS A 348 -12.66 19.09 5.36
N GLY A 349 -12.20 17.93 4.94
CA GLY A 349 -10.79 17.57 4.97
C GLY A 349 -10.55 16.07 4.83
N LEU A 350 -9.28 15.71 4.84
CA LEU A 350 -8.77 14.34 4.77
C LEU A 350 -7.93 14.05 6.00
N SER A 351 -8.03 12.84 6.56
CA SER A 351 -7.05 12.33 7.51
C SER A 351 -6.49 10.99 7.06
N VAL A 352 -5.23 10.74 7.38
CA VAL A 352 -4.51 9.52 7.01
C VAL A 352 -3.42 9.23 8.03
N TRP A 353 -3.21 7.97 8.36
CA TRP A 353 -2.06 7.53 9.12
C TRP A 353 -0.91 7.17 8.18
N LEU A 354 0.27 7.70 8.48
CA LEU A 354 1.49 7.41 7.76
C LEU A 354 2.53 6.83 8.71
N PHE A 355 3.20 5.75 8.30
CA PHE A 355 4.32 5.18 9.02
C PHE A 355 5.59 5.18 8.17
N GLN A 356 6.70 5.56 8.80
CA GLN A 356 8.02 5.53 8.19
C GLN A 356 9.02 4.82 9.09
N PRO A 357 9.67 3.74 8.61
CA PRO A 357 10.74 3.11 9.37
C PRO A 357 11.98 4.00 9.49
N SER A 358 12.17 4.91 8.52
CA SER A 358 13.22 5.93 8.48
C SER A 358 12.71 7.17 7.74
N PRO A 359 13.20 8.38 8.08
CA PRO A 359 12.84 9.60 7.36
C PRO A 359 13.20 9.50 5.88
N SER A 360 12.34 9.99 5.00
CA SER A 360 12.59 10.15 3.57
C SER A 360 12.81 11.63 3.24
N PRO A 361 13.73 11.96 2.31
CA PRO A 361 13.87 13.33 1.82
C PRO A 361 12.67 13.80 0.98
N GLY A 362 11.88 12.85 0.47
CA GLY A 362 10.75 13.10 -0.42
C GLY A 362 9.52 13.73 0.25
N GLU A 363 8.54 14.07 -0.58
CA GLU A 363 7.26 14.63 -0.16
C GLU A 363 6.14 13.83 -0.81
N LEU A 364 5.23 13.29 0.00
CA LEU A 364 4.01 12.70 -0.50
C LEU A 364 3.04 13.85 -0.82
N GLU A 365 2.60 13.94 -2.08
CA GLU A 365 1.55 14.87 -2.47
C GLU A 365 0.22 14.12 -2.62
N ILE A 366 -0.80 14.66 -1.97
CA ILE A 366 -2.17 14.20 -2.07
C ILE A 366 -2.92 15.22 -2.90
N ALA A 367 -3.53 14.80 -4.00
CA ALA A 367 -4.25 15.68 -4.89
C ALA A 367 -5.64 15.14 -5.25
N PHE A 368 -6.57 16.05 -5.50
CA PHE A 368 -7.87 15.77 -6.05
C PHE A 368 -7.93 16.31 -7.48
N VAL A 369 -8.41 15.47 -8.40
CA VAL A 369 -8.64 15.81 -9.80
C VAL A 369 -10.09 15.54 -10.17
N ARG A 370 -10.47 16.00 -11.37
CA ARG A 370 -11.81 15.74 -11.91
C ARG A 370 -12.08 14.24 -12.07
N PRO A 371 -13.32 13.79 -11.85
CA PRO A 371 -13.67 12.38 -11.93
C PRO A 371 -13.36 11.78 -13.30
N GLY A 372 -12.87 10.54 -13.30
CA GLY A 372 -12.63 9.80 -14.55
C GLY A 372 -11.43 10.29 -15.35
N ALA A 373 -10.49 11.01 -14.73
CA ALA A 373 -9.20 11.33 -15.34
C ALA A 373 -8.50 10.03 -15.81
N LYS A 374 -8.51 9.79 -17.12
CA LYS A 374 -7.87 8.62 -17.76
C LYS A 374 -6.36 8.81 -17.86
N GLU A 375 -5.94 10.06 -18.07
CA GLU A 375 -4.55 10.47 -18.15
C GLU A 375 -4.32 11.68 -17.24
N LEU A 376 -3.26 11.61 -16.44
CA LEU A 376 -2.79 12.76 -15.69
C LEU A 376 -1.91 13.62 -16.61
N ALA A 377 -2.22 14.92 -16.73
CA ALA A 377 -1.66 15.80 -17.77
C ALA A 377 -0.11 15.93 -17.75
N TRP A 378 0.53 15.59 -16.64
CA TRP A 378 1.99 15.59 -16.50
C TRP A 378 2.74 14.41 -17.14
N VAL A 379 2.06 13.35 -17.61
CA VAL A 379 2.72 12.13 -18.13
C VAL A 379 3.18 12.31 -19.57
N ARG A 380 2.80 13.40 -20.25
CA ARG A 380 2.83 13.46 -21.71
C ARG A 380 4.11 13.94 -22.38
N LYS A 381 5.09 14.51 -21.68
CA LYS A 381 6.33 14.93 -22.33
C LYS A 381 7.58 14.61 -21.51
N PRO A 382 8.43 13.69 -22.00
CA PRO A 382 9.82 13.60 -21.56
C PRO A 382 10.45 15.00 -21.59
N GLY A 383 11.09 15.41 -20.51
CA GLY A 383 11.72 16.71 -20.32
C GLY A 383 10.82 17.80 -19.74
N SER A 384 9.51 17.55 -19.56
CA SER A 384 8.63 18.50 -18.87
C SER A 384 8.27 17.97 -17.47
N ALA A 385 9.15 18.22 -16.51
CA ALA A 385 8.87 17.99 -15.09
C ALA A 385 7.83 19.00 -14.57
N ARG A 386 6.61 18.94 -15.11
CA ARG A 386 5.52 19.79 -14.65
C ARG A 386 4.75 19.06 -13.55
N PRO A 387 4.47 19.73 -12.44
CA PRO A 387 3.55 19.19 -11.44
C PRO A 387 2.16 18.94 -12.06
N LEU A 388 1.35 18.12 -11.38
CA LEU A 388 0.00 17.78 -11.82
C LEU A 388 -0.82 19.05 -12.11
N ASP A 389 -1.43 19.14 -13.29
CA ASP A 389 -2.22 20.30 -13.72
C ASP A 389 -3.70 20.09 -13.40
N GLN A 390 -4.44 21.17 -13.15
CA GLN A 390 -5.87 21.18 -12.84
C GLN A 390 -6.25 20.28 -11.65
N CYS A 391 -5.57 20.46 -10.52
CA CYS A 391 -5.80 19.73 -9.28
C CYS A 391 -5.91 20.64 -8.05
N LEU A 392 -6.53 20.11 -6.98
CA LEU A 392 -6.42 20.65 -5.62
C LEU A 392 -5.43 19.76 -4.86
N TYR A 393 -4.33 20.31 -4.34
CA TYR A 393 -3.26 19.49 -3.76
C TYR A 393 -2.80 19.96 -2.38
N ALA A 394 -2.34 19.02 -1.57
CA ALA A 394 -1.66 19.25 -0.31
C ALA A 394 -0.38 18.39 -0.25
N ARG A 395 0.68 18.92 0.38
CA ARG A 395 1.98 18.25 0.48
C ARG A 395 2.26 17.81 1.91
N ILE A 396 2.83 16.62 2.04
CA ILE A 396 3.19 16.02 3.31
C ILE A 396 4.69 15.71 3.32
N PRO A 397 5.49 16.50 4.07
CA PRO A 397 6.91 16.20 4.25
C PRO A 397 7.10 14.88 4.99
N LEU A 398 7.91 13.99 4.41
CA LEU A 398 8.19 12.66 4.96
C LEU A 398 9.47 12.63 5.81
N LYS A 399 9.71 13.72 6.55
CA LYS A 399 10.87 13.89 7.43
C LYS A 399 10.54 13.46 8.86
N PHE A 400 9.97 12.27 9.03
CA PHE A 400 9.63 11.71 10.34
C PHE A 400 9.92 10.21 10.40
N THR A 401 9.86 9.67 11.62
CA THR A 401 10.01 8.23 11.89
C THR A 401 8.83 7.77 12.74
N GLY A 402 8.36 6.55 12.52
CA GLY A 402 7.22 5.98 13.22
C GLY A 402 5.88 6.45 12.65
N TRP A 403 4.82 6.26 13.44
CA TRP A 403 3.46 6.63 13.07
C TRP A 403 3.20 8.13 13.25
N ARG A 404 2.61 8.73 12.22
CA ARG A 404 2.11 10.10 12.26
C ARG A 404 0.73 10.15 11.63
N LYS A 405 -0.23 10.71 12.36
CA LYS A 405 -1.51 11.10 11.78
C LYS A 405 -1.34 12.43 11.07
N VAL A 406 -1.75 12.47 9.81
CA VAL A 406 -1.79 13.70 9.02
C VAL A 406 -3.24 14.06 8.80
N THR A 407 -3.59 15.27 9.20
CA THR A 407 -4.92 15.86 9.02
C THR A 407 -4.77 17.07 8.11
N LEU A 408 -5.50 17.06 7.01
CA LEU A 408 -5.47 18.08 5.96
C LEU A 408 -6.89 18.64 5.80
N PRO A 409 -7.23 19.76 6.47
CA PRO A 409 -8.44 20.51 6.19
C PRO A 409 -8.58 20.85 4.71
N ALA A 410 -9.80 20.96 4.20
CA ALA A 410 -10.06 21.31 2.80
C ALA A 410 -9.37 22.63 2.39
N ALA A 411 -9.19 23.58 3.32
CA ALA A 411 -8.51 24.85 3.10
C ALA A 411 -6.98 24.71 2.88
N ASP A 412 -6.37 23.59 3.26
CA ASP A 412 -4.95 23.34 3.06
C ASP A 412 -4.62 22.92 1.62
N PHE A 413 -5.64 22.51 0.86
CA PHE A 413 -5.47 22.14 -0.54
C PHE A 413 -5.44 23.39 -1.43
N LYS A 414 -4.38 23.50 -2.24
CA LYS A 414 -4.16 24.64 -3.13
C LYS A 414 -4.53 24.25 -4.57
N PRO A 415 -5.23 25.12 -5.32
CA PRO A 415 -5.45 24.88 -6.73
C PRO A 415 -4.13 24.99 -7.50
N ARG A 416 -3.96 24.13 -8.51
CA ARG A 416 -2.82 24.16 -9.43
C ARG A 416 -3.31 23.95 -10.85
N GLY A 417 -2.80 24.73 -11.80
CA GLY A 417 -2.95 24.42 -13.22
C GLY A 417 -4.25 24.85 -13.90
N GLY A 418 -5.05 25.69 -13.24
CA GLY A 418 -6.32 26.18 -13.78
C GLY A 418 -7.42 26.21 -12.72
N PRO A 419 -8.63 26.65 -13.11
CA PRO A 419 -9.77 26.66 -12.20
C PRO A 419 -10.24 25.23 -11.94
N ILE A 420 -10.09 24.80 -10.70
CA ILE A 420 -10.70 23.60 -10.13
C ILE A 420 -11.15 23.96 -8.72
N ASP A 421 -12.35 23.54 -8.37
CA ASP A 421 -12.93 23.71 -7.04
C ASP A 421 -13.39 22.33 -6.52
N TRP A 422 -13.76 22.24 -5.25
CA TRP A 422 -14.12 20.98 -4.61
C TRP A 422 -15.28 20.27 -5.30
N LYS A 423 -16.26 21.03 -5.81
CA LYS A 423 -17.40 20.50 -6.60
C LYS A 423 -16.98 19.78 -7.89
N ASP A 424 -15.79 20.07 -8.40
CA ASP A 424 -15.27 19.48 -9.63
C ASP A 424 -14.42 18.22 -9.34
N ALA A 425 -14.00 18.01 -8.08
CA ALA A 425 -13.17 16.90 -7.68
C ALA A 425 -13.96 15.58 -7.63
N GLY A 426 -13.30 14.47 -7.95
CA GLY A 426 -13.90 13.14 -7.87
C GLY A 426 -12.92 11.97 -7.96
N THR A 427 -11.63 12.24 -8.08
CA THR A 427 -10.57 11.23 -8.03
C THR A 427 -9.45 11.71 -7.12
N LEU A 428 -9.08 10.90 -6.13
CA LEU A 428 -7.93 11.12 -5.26
C LEU A 428 -6.67 10.57 -5.92
N VAL A 429 -5.56 11.27 -5.79
CA VAL A 429 -4.27 10.93 -6.39
C VAL A 429 -3.18 11.03 -5.31
N LEU A 430 -2.36 9.98 -5.19
CA LEU A 430 -1.16 9.98 -4.36
C LEU A 430 0.08 9.80 -5.24
N TYR A 431 1.10 10.62 -5.00
CA TYR A 431 2.34 10.60 -5.78
C TYR A 431 3.51 11.27 -5.07
N ASP A 432 4.73 11.00 -5.54
CA ASP A 432 5.95 11.74 -5.13
C ASP A 432 6.15 12.97 -6.03
N ALA A 433 5.89 14.16 -5.49
CA ALA A 433 6.00 15.41 -6.25
C ALA A 433 7.44 15.84 -6.50
N ARG A 434 8.37 15.44 -5.63
CA ARG A 434 9.78 15.80 -5.74
C ARG A 434 10.57 14.80 -6.56
N ARG A 435 10.10 13.57 -6.66
CA ARG A 435 10.74 12.45 -7.38
C ARG A 435 12.05 11.99 -6.75
N ASP A 436 12.25 12.34 -5.48
CA ASP A 436 13.41 11.94 -4.69
C ASP A 436 13.28 10.48 -4.21
N GLY A 437 12.14 9.84 -4.47
CA GLY A 437 11.78 8.55 -3.94
C GLY A 437 11.08 8.68 -2.59
N VAL A 438 9.96 7.99 -2.48
CA VAL A 438 9.12 7.98 -1.28
C VAL A 438 8.86 6.53 -0.90
N GLY A 439 9.17 6.18 0.34
CA GLY A 439 8.74 4.93 0.97
C GLY A 439 7.93 5.24 2.21
N VAL A 440 6.66 4.86 2.21
CA VAL A 440 5.74 5.12 3.32
C VAL A 440 4.71 4.01 3.43
N VAL A 441 4.28 3.71 4.64
CA VAL A 441 3.12 2.86 4.89
C VAL A 441 1.92 3.76 5.15
N ILE A 442 0.80 3.49 4.49
CA ILE A 442 -0.43 4.27 4.56
C ILE A 442 -1.52 3.40 5.19
N ASP A 443 -2.28 4.00 6.10
CA ASP A 443 -3.38 3.35 6.80
C ASP A 443 -4.51 4.35 7.09
N GLY A 444 -5.75 3.85 7.19
CA GLY A 444 -6.91 4.60 7.68
C GLY A 444 -7.20 5.91 6.94
N LEU A 445 -7.28 5.88 5.61
CA LEU A 445 -7.63 7.06 4.80
C LEU A 445 -9.10 7.44 5.01
N ARG A 446 -9.38 8.64 5.53
CA ARG A 446 -10.73 9.09 5.94
C ARG A 446 -11.06 10.50 5.48
N PHE A 447 -12.32 10.75 5.17
CA PHE A 447 -12.84 12.12 5.02
C PHE A 447 -13.37 12.62 6.36
N GLN A 448 -13.09 13.88 6.67
CA GLN A 448 -13.56 14.51 7.89
C GLN A 448 -15.01 14.95 7.74
N ASP A 449 -15.83 14.65 8.75
CA ASP A 449 -17.28 14.88 8.77
C ASP A 449 -17.72 16.21 9.39
#